data_AF-A0A6G3XRZ9-F1
#
_entry.id   AF-A0A6G3XRZ9-F1
#
_cell.length_a   1.000
_cell.length_b   1.000
_cell.length_c   1.000
_cell.angle_alpha   90.00
_cell.angle_beta   90.00
_cell.angle_gamma   90.00
#
_symmetry.space_group_name_H-M   'P 1'
#
loop_
_entity.id
_entity.type
_entity.pdbx_description
1 polymer ?
#
loop_
_entity_poly.entity_id
_entity_poly.type
_entity_poly.pdbx_seq_one_letter_code
_entity_poly.pdbx_strand_id
1 'polypeptide(L)'
;TPFTTAWAATGALQIGRVHWSSTYTDYFPGVIDEAAVWQEALTGTQIAQESALLDADGKASVELVAAWNPAGAQGTSLPDGVSGYGRALALASGASLTDEGLVLDGTAGAGTTPGPVVDDSGSFTVTAQALVDGAKLLTKPNGYKAQVLGQRTATGSSWSLWFEKTGTKQEEEFDENGDPVIDENGDFKTITVPVGRWHFGRLTADGSGASVQSMEEALVDTETRLTGVYNA
;
A
#
# COMPACT_ATOMS: atom_id res chain seq x y z
N THR A 1 19.95 4.98 38.23
CA THR A 1 19.75 4.29 39.52
C THR A 1 18.59 3.35 39.36
N PRO A 2 18.63 2.14 39.93
CA PRO A 2 17.46 1.26 39.92
C PRO A 2 16.28 1.98 40.58
N PHE A 3 15.09 1.76 40.04
CA PHE A 3 13.83 2.23 40.63
C PHE A 3 13.58 1.50 41.94
N THR A 4 13.48 2.21 43.07
CA THR A 4 13.38 1.58 44.41
C THR A 4 12.03 1.77 45.09
N THR A 5 11.20 2.71 44.63
CA THR A 5 9.92 3.03 45.28
C THR A 5 8.89 3.47 44.25
N ALA A 6 7.80 2.71 44.10
CA ALA A 6 6.66 3.14 43.32
C ALA A 6 5.81 4.14 44.09
N TRP A 7 5.35 5.20 43.41
CA TRP A 7 4.33 6.08 43.96
C TRP A 7 2.96 5.40 43.82
N ALA A 8 2.29 5.16 44.94
CA ALA A 8 0.95 4.63 44.95
C ALA A 8 -0.06 5.74 44.65
N ALA A 9 -0.57 5.76 43.42
CA ALA A 9 -1.67 6.64 43.05
C ALA A 9 -2.94 6.27 43.83
N THR A 10 -3.70 7.27 44.27
CA THR A 10 -4.96 7.07 45.02
C THR A 10 -6.20 6.97 44.12
N GLY A 11 -6.01 7.00 42.79
CA GLY A 11 -7.09 7.01 41.79
C GLY A 11 -6.93 5.90 40.76
N ALA A 12 -7.96 5.73 39.93
CA ALA A 12 -7.95 4.74 38.85
C ALA A 12 -6.94 5.10 37.75
N LEU A 13 -6.38 4.09 37.08
CA LEU A 13 -5.60 4.26 35.85
C LEU A 13 -6.41 5.05 34.81
N GLN A 14 -5.78 6.03 34.19
CA GLN A 14 -6.35 6.85 33.13
C GLN A 14 -5.49 6.70 31.88
N ILE A 15 -6.12 6.60 30.72
CA ILE A 15 -5.47 6.53 29.41
C ILE A 15 -6.03 7.66 28.55
N GLY A 16 -5.17 8.35 27.79
CA GLY A 16 -5.58 9.41 26.85
C GLY A 16 -5.89 10.79 27.46
N ARG A 17 -5.47 11.06 28.70
CA ARG A 17 -5.59 12.37 29.35
C ARG A 17 -4.64 12.51 30.53
N VAL A 18 -4.37 13.75 30.94
CA VAL A 18 -3.60 14.08 32.15
C VAL A 18 -4.56 14.38 33.31
N HIS A 19 -4.17 13.98 34.53
CA HIS A 19 -4.80 14.42 35.76
C HIS A 19 -3.84 15.34 36.55
N TRP A 20 -4.17 16.63 36.63
CA TRP A 20 -3.36 17.63 37.32
C TRP A 20 -4.23 18.55 38.18
N SER A 21 -3.81 18.79 39.42
CA SER A 21 -4.52 19.64 40.39
C SER A 21 -6.02 19.32 40.49
N SER A 22 -6.36 18.03 40.62
CA SER A 22 -7.73 17.50 40.70
C SER A 22 -8.60 17.75 39.45
N THR A 23 -7.98 18.06 38.32
CA THR A 23 -8.65 18.34 37.04
C THR A 23 -8.10 17.45 35.94
N TYR A 24 -8.95 17.00 35.02
CA TYR A 24 -8.53 16.33 33.80
C TYR A 24 -8.24 17.35 32.70
N THR A 25 -7.02 17.33 32.16
CA THR A 25 -6.54 18.23 31.10
C THR A 25 -5.78 17.41 30.04
N ASP A 26 -5.33 18.07 28.98
CA ASP A 26 -4.41 17.53 27.97
C ASP A 26 -4.87 16.18 27.41
N TYR A 27 -6.08 16.18 26.86
CA TYR A 27 -6.66 15.02 26.20
C TYR A 27 -5.84 14.67 24.95
N PHE A 28 -5.58 13.38 24.78
CA PHE A 28 -4.85 12.86 23.63
C PHE A 28 -5.65 13.12 22.35
N PRO A 29 -5.12 13.87 21.37
CA PRO A 29 -5.84 14.23 20.16
C PRO A 29 -5.70 13.13 19.10
N GLY A 30 -6.18 11.93 19.40
CA GLY A 30 -6.05 10.78 18.50
C GLY A 30 -6.73 9.52 19.00
N VAL A 31 -6.39 8.40 18.36
CA VAL A 31 -6.85 7.06 18.74
C VAL A 31 -5.81 6.38 19.61
N ILE A 32 -6.28 5.67 20.63
CA ILE A 32 -5.44 4.79 21.44
C ILE A 32 -6.01 3.40 21.26
N ASP A 33 -5.16 2.47 20.87
CA ASP A 33 -5.52 1.07 20.71
C ASP A 33 -4.50 0.17 21.40
N GLU A 34 -4.90 -1.07 21.67
CA GLU A 34 -4.05 -2.16 22.18
C GLU A 34 -3.29 -1.81 23.48
N ALA A 35 -3.90 -0.99 24.33
CA ALA A 35 -3.28 -0.59 25.59
C ALA A 35 -3.22 -1.77 26.58
N ALA A 36 -2.01 -2.12 27.00
CA ALA A 36 -1.75 -3.18 27.97
C ALA A 36 -0.95 -2.68 29.17
N VAL A 37 -1.15 -3.33 30.33
CA VAL A 37 -0.48 -3.02 31.60
C VAL A 37 0.01 -4.31 32.24
N TRP A 38 1.30 -4.38 32.55
CA TRP A 38 1.92 -5.53 33.19
C TRP A 38 2.29 -5.23 34.64
N GLN A 39 2.18 -6.24 35.50
CA GLN A 39 2.61 -6.17 36.90
C GLN A 39 4.09 -6.53 37.09
N GLU A 40 4.80 -6.77 35.99
CA GLU A 40 6.22 -7.09 35.95
C GLU A 40 6.96 -6.22 34.93
N ALA A 41 8.26 -6.05 35.14
CA ALA A 41 9.12 -5.42 34.16
C ALA A 41 9.40 -6.43 33.03
N LEU A 42 8.85 -6.17 31.84
CA LEU A 42 9.08 -7.00 30.67
C LEU A 42 10.54 -6.93 30.21
N THR A 43 11.08 -8.07 29.79
CA THR A 43 12.34 -8.15 29.06
C THR A 43 12.16 -7.64 27.62
N GLY A 44 13.27 -7.29 26.95
CA GLY A 44 13.21 -6.84 25.54
C GLY A 44 12.53 -7.85 24.60
N THR A 45 12.72 -9.15 24.84
CA THR A 45 12.05 -10.21 24.06
C THR A 45 10.54 -10.25 24.34
N GLN A 46 10.11 -10.09 25.59
CA GLN A 46 8.69 -10.05 25.92
C GLN A 46 8.01 -8.80 25.32
N ILE A 47 8.69 -7.65 25.34
CA ILE A 47 8.19 -6.42 24.68
C ILE A 47 8.01 -6.67 23.19
N ALA A 48 9.01 -7.26 22.51
CA ALA A 48 8.93 -7.55 21.08
C ALA A 48 7.79 -8.54 20.75
N GLN A 49 7.59 -9.55 21.59
CA GLN A 49 6.50 -10.52 21.43
C GLN A 49 5.13 -9.88 21.63
N GLU A 50 4.97 -9.04 22.65
CA GLU A 50 3.73 -8.29 22.89
C GLU A 50 3.41 -7.36 21.72
N SER A 51 4.40 -6.60 21.23
CA SER A 51 4.20 -5.66 20.12
C SER A 51 3.90 -6.33 18.77
N ALA A 52 4.10 -7.65 18.66
CA ALA A 52 3.80 -8.38 17.45
C ALA A 52 2.31 -8.73 17.29
N LEU A 53 1.51 -8.55 18.36
CA LEU A 53 0.04 -8.69 18.35
C LEU A 53 -0.40 -10.04 17.78
N LEU A 54 0.32 -11.10 18.13
CA LEU A 54 0.09 -12.41 17.57
C LEU A 54 -1.25 -12.97 18.06
N ASP A 55 -2.04 -13.54 17.15
CA ASP A 55 -3.21 -14.35 17.46
C ASP A 55 -2.81 -15.67 18.17
N ALA A 56 -3.80 -16.47 18.55
CA ALA A 56 -3.57 -17.75 19.22
C ALA A 56 -2.75 -18.75 18.39
N ASP A 57 -2.67 -18.57 17.06
CA ASP A 57 -1.89 -19.40 16.14
C ASP A 57 -0.48 -18.82 15.88
N GLY A 58 -0.12 -17.71 16.53
CA GLY A 58 1.18 -17.05 16.37
C GLY A 58 1.28 -16.17 15.12
N LYS A 59 0.16 -15.74 14.53
CA LYS A 59 0.13 -14.84 13.37
C LYS A 59 -0.16 -13.42 13.81
N ALA A 60 0.53 -12.44 13.24
CA ALA A 60 0.23 -11.03 13.55
C ALA A 60 -1.24 -10.72 13.24
N SER A 61 -1.97 -10.25 14.26
CA SER A 61 -3.29 -9.64 14.12
C SER A 61 -3.04 -8.23 13.61
N VAL A 62 -2.99 -8.08 12.29
CA VAL A 62 -2.87 -6.75 11.67
C VAL A 62 -4.26 -6.16 11.53
N GLU A 63 -4.42 -4.93 11.99
CA GLU A 63 -5.67 -4.21 11.79
C GLU A 63 -5.84 -3.84 10.31
N LEU A 64 -7.01 -4.17 9.75
CA LEU A 64 -7.39 -3.71 8.42
C LEU A 64 -7.87 -2.26 8.52
N VAL A 65 -6.95 -1.31 8.35
CA VAL A 65 -7.23 0.13 8.53
C VAL A 65 -7.87 0.81 7.31
N ALA A 66 -7.85 0.15 6.14
CA ALA A 66 -8.52 0.59 4.92
C ALA A 66 -8.70 -0.58 3.94
N ALA A 67 -9.84 -0.61 3.23
CA ALA A 67 -10.07 -1.56 2.15
C ALA A 67 -11.02 -1.01 1.08
N TRP A 68 -10.47 -0.76 -0.11
CA TRP A 68 -11.23 -0.25 -1.26
C TRP A 68 -11.50 -1.35 -2.27
N ASN A 69 -12.77 -1.66 -2.49
CA ASN A 69 -13.20 -2.59 -3.53
C ASN A 69 -13.98 -1.83 -4.61
N PRO A 70 -13.40 -1.65 -5.82
CA PRO A 70 -14.06 -0.91 -6.89
C PRO A 70 -15.20 -1.69 -7.57
N ALA A 71 -15.36 -2.98 -7.31
CA ALA A 71 -16.37 -3.81 -7.97
C ALA A 71 -17.79 -3.25 -7.77
N GLY A 72 -18.46 -2.88 -8.86
CA GLY A 72 -19.81 -2.32 -8.86
C GLY A 72 -19.91 -0.89 -8.30
N ALA A 73 -18.79 -0.25 -7.97
CA ALA A 73 -18.76 1.15 -7.55
C ALA A 73 -18.89 2.08 -8.76
N GLN A 74 -19.52 3.25 -8.56
CA GLN A 74 -19.74 4.25 -9.61
C GLN A 74 -19.56 5.67 -9.06
N GLY A 75 -19.40 6.64 -9.96
CA GLY A 75 -19.28 8.06 -9.60
C GLY A 75 -17.86 8.49 -9.28
N THR A 76 -17.72 9.48 -8.39
CA THR A 76 -16.45 10.18 -8.10
C THR A 76 -15.86 9.85 -6.74
N SER A 77 -16.34 8.80 -6.09
CA SER A 77 -15.86 8.35 -4.77
C SER A 77 -15.87 6.83 -4.68
N LEU A 78 -14.83 6.26 -4.10
CA LEU A 78 -14.72 4.82 -3.83
C LEU A 78 -14.75 4.57 -2.32
N PRO A 79 -15.84 4.02 -1.76
CA PRO A 79 -15.96 3.83 -0.33
C PRO A 79 -15.01 2.75 0.20
N ASP A 80 -14.59 2.95 1.45
CA ASP A 80 -14.01 1.90 2.27
C ASP A 80 -15.13 1.19 3.04
N GLY A 81 -15.63 0.11 2.45
CA GLY A 81 -16.82 -0.59 2.94
C GLY A 81 -16.53 -1.72 3.94
N VAL A 82 -15.26 -2.04 4.19
CA VAL A 82 -14.87 -3.27 4.90
C VAL A 82 -14.06 -3.01 6.16
N SER A 83 -13.21 -1.97 6.20
CA SER A 83 -12.33 -1.73 7.35
C SER A 83 -13.07 -1.26 8.61
N GLY A 84 -14.28 -0.68 8.45
CA GLY A 84 -14.99 0.03 9.51
C GLY A 84 -14.54 1.48 9.73
N TYR A 85 -13.45 1.93 9.11
CA TYR A 85 -12.91 3.29 9.24
C TYR A 85 -13.54 4.32 8.29
N GLY A 86 -14.26 3.87 7.26
CA GLY A 86 -15.00 4.75 6.36
C GLY A 86 -14.12 5.71 5.54
N ARG A 87 -12.86 5.32 5.26
CA ARG A 87 -11.88 6.13 4.53
C ARG A 87 -12.15 6.14 3.03
N ALA A 88 -13.24 6.77 2.57
CA ALA A 88 -13.52 6.85 1.14
C ALA A 88 -12.39 7.56 0.35
N LEU A 89 -12.07 7.06 -0.85
CA LEU A 89 -11.20 7.75 -1.81
C LEU A 89 -12.02 8.73 -2.63
N ALA A 90 -11.65 10.01 -2.62
CA ALA A 90 -12.13 11.01 -3.57
C ALA A 90 -11.34 10.89 -4.89
N LEU A 91 -12.05 10.77 -6.01
CA LEU A 91 -11.44 10.58 -7.32
C LEU A 91 -11.17 11.92 -8.01
N ALA A 92 -9.92 12.12 -8.44
CA ALA A 92 -9.51 13.25 -9.23
C ALA A 92 -9.80 13.04 -10.73
N SER A 93 -9.68 14.12 -11.51
CA SER A 93 -9.70 14.02 -12.98
C SER A 93 -8.64 13.03 -13.46
N GLY A 94 -9.01 12.15 -14.40
CA GLY A 94 -8.11 11.08 -14.88
C GLY A 94 -8.26 9.76 -14.11
N ALA A 95 -9.07 9.73 -13.05
CA ALA A 95 -9.53 8.52 -12.40
C ALA A 95 -11.03 8.29 -12.67
N SER A 96 -11.41 7.04 -12.95
CA SER A 96 -12.80 6.66 -13.17
C SER A 96 -13.08 5.27 -12.63
N LEU A 97 -14.28 5.06 -12.11
CA LEU A 97 -14.79 3.73 -11.78
C LEU A 97 -15.49 3.16 -13.01
N THR A 98 -15.12 1.94 -13.38
CA THR A 98 -15.75 1.13 -14.42
C THR A 98 -16.15 -0.22 -13.84
N ASP A 99 -16.83 -1.06 -14.64
CA ASP A 99 -17.19 -2.42 -14.21
C ASP A 99 -15.94 -3.28 -13.94
N GLU A 100 -14.80 -2.93 -14.56
CA GLU A 100 -13.51 -3.59 -14.41
C GLU A 100 -12.68 -3.08 -13.21
N GLY A 101 -13.03 -1.92 -12.64
CA GLY A 101 -12.39 -1.41 -11.43
C GLY A 101 -12.09 0.09 -11.43
N LEU A 102 -11.10 0.50 -10.64
CA LEU A 102 -10.60 1.88 -10.62
C LEU A 102 -9.54 2.05 -11.71
N VAL A 103 -9.88 2.78 -12.77
CA VAL A 103 -8.98 3.09 -13.88
C VAL A 103 -8.26 4.41 -13.59
N LEU A 104 -6.93 4.39 -13.66
CA LEU A 104 -6.07 5.57 -13.57
C LEU A 104 -5.41 5.82 -14.94
N ASP A 105 -5.37 7.08 -15.38
CA ASP A 105 -4.79 7.48 -16.67
C ASP A 105 -3.25 7.42 -16.73
N GLY A 106 -2.60 7.20 -15.59
CA GLY A 106 -1.14 7.21 -15.47
C GLY A 106 -0.51 8.61 -15.61
N THR A 107 -1.28 9.67 -15.42
CA THR A 107 -0.80 11.06 -15.42
C THR A 107 -1.30 11.86 -14.24
N ALA A 108 -2.61 12.06 -14.10
CA ALA A 108 -3.22 12.88 -13.06
C ALA A 108 -4.31 12.13 -12.26
N GLY A 109 -4.77 10.99 -12.76
CA GLY A 109 -5.75 10.15 -12.11
C GLY A 109 -5.26 9.63 -10.78
N ALA A 110 -6.04 9.91 -9.73
CA ALA A 110 -5.81 9.39 -8.39
C ALA A 110 -7.13 9.26 -7.62
N GLY A 111 -7.21 8.26 -6.76
CA GLY A 111 -8.12 8.26 -5.62
C GLY A 111 -7.35 8.67 -4.37
N THR A 112 -7.89 9.60 -3.57
CA THR A 112 -7.19 10.14 -2.40
C THR A 112 -8.07 10.18 -1.17
N THR A 113 -7.51 9.90 0.00
CA THR A 113 -8.17 10.07 1.30
C THR A 113 -7.26 10.88 2.23
N PRO A 114 -7.80 11.68 3.17
CA PRO A 114 -6.98 12.48 4.07
C PRO A 114 -6.15 11.65 5.07
N GLY A 115 -4.97 12.17 5.39
CA GLY A 115 -4.09 11.66 6.44
C GLY A 115 -3.24 10.45 6.05
N PRO A 116 -2.27 10.08 6.90
CA PRO A 116 -1.65 8.76 6.78
C PRO A 116 -2.70 7.69 7.07
N VAL A 117 -2.75 6.66 6.22
CA VAL A 117 -3.63 5.51 6.42
C VAL A 117 -2.96 4.48 7.33
N VAL A 118 -1.64 4.35 7.21
CA VAL A 118 -0.77 3.51 8.05
C VAL A 118 0.33 4.36 8.66
N ASP A 119 0.83 3.97 9.84
CA ASP A 119 2.04 4.52 10.42
C ASP A 119 3.27 3.90 9.71
N ASP A 120 4.06 4.72 9.04
CA ASP A 120 5.25 4.28 8.30
C ASP A 120 6.53 4.24 9.15
N SER A 121 6.42 4.49 10.45
CA SER A 121 7.48 4.24 11.44
C SER A 121 7.46 2.83 12.02
N GLY A 122 6.31 2.14 11.95
CA GLY A 122 6.12 0.75 12.38
C GLY A 122 6.04 -0.23 11.21
N SER A 123 5.97 -1.53 11.53
CA SER A 123 5.76 -2.58 10.51
C SER A 123 4.34 -2.52 9.96
N PHE A 124 4.18 -2.62 8.64
CA PHE A 124 2.87 -2.64 7.99
C PHE A 124 2.88 -3.49 6.72
N THR A 125 1.69 -3.91 6.29
CA THR A 125 1.49 -4.63 5.03
C THR A 125 0.43 -3.91 4.20
N VAL A 126 0.69 -3.80 2.89
CA VAL A 126 -0.29 -3.31 1.91
C VAL A 126 -0.45 -4.33 0.80
N THR A 127 -1.66 -4.46 0.26
CA THR A 127 -1.93 -5.32 -0.89
C THR A 127 -2.80 -4.59 -1.89
N ALA A 128 -2.48 -4.74 -3.17
CA ALA A 128 -3.28 -4.22 -4.29
C ALA A 128 -3.36 -5.27 -5.40
N GLN A 129 -4.51 -5.34 -6.08
CA GLN A 129 -4.63 -5.98 -7.37
C GLN A 129 -4.49 -4.90 -8.44
N ALA A 130 -3.62 -5.12 -9.42
CA ALA A 130 -3.29 -4.13 -10.43
C ALA A 130 -3.10 -4.78 -11.80
N LEU A 131 -3.60 -4.11 -12.82
CA LEU A 131 -3.32 -4.42 -14.23
C LEU A 131 -2.67 -3.18 -14.85
N VAL A 132 -1.64 -3.40 -15.66
CA VAL A 132 -1.03 -2.34 -16.47
C VAL A 132 -1.35 -2.59 -17.94
N ASP A 133 -1.91 -1.57 -18.59
CA ASP A 133 -2.27 -1.58 -20.00
C ASP A 133 -1.00 -1.50 -20.86
N GLY A 134 -0.66 -2.61 -21.53
CA GLY A 134 0.55 -2.77 -22.32
C GLY A 134 0.59 -1.80 -23.51
N ALA A 135 -0.54 -1.63 -24.19
CA ALA A 135 -0.66 -0.70 -25.31
C ALA A 135 -0.36 0.75 -24.88
N LYS A 136 -0.91 1.19 -23.74
CA LYS A 136 -0.61 2.52 -23.18
C LYS A 136 0.83 2.61 -22.68
N LEU A 137 1.37 1.56 -22.08
CA LEU A 137 2.76 1.53 -21.61
C LEU A 137 3.78 1.67 -22.75
N LEU A 138 3.50 1.14 -23.94
CA LEU A 138 4.37 1.33 -25.12
C LEU A 138 4.57 2.81 -25.47
N THR A 139 3.57 3.65 -25.20
CA THR A 139 3.66 5.11 -25.44
C THR A 139 4.51 5.85 -24.41
N LYS A 140 4.88 5.19 -23.29
CA LYS A 140 5.63 5.79 -22.20
C LYS A 140 7.14 5.55 -22.37
N PRO A 141 7.98 6.51 -21.95
CA PRO A 141 9.44 6.33 -21.98
C PRO A 141 9.89 5.24 -21.01
N ASN A 142 11.08 4.69 -21.21
CA ASN A 142 11.74 3.86 -20.21
C ASN A 142 12.05 4.71 -18.97
N GLY A 143 11.91 4.11 -17.78
CA GLY A 143 11.94 4.80 -16.49
C GLY A 143 10.60 5.42 -16.07
N TYR A 144 9.55 5.31 -16.90
CA TYR A 144 8.20 5.71 -16.50
C TYR A 144 7.70 4.87 -15.33
N LYS A 145 7.22 5.53 -14.28
CA LYS A 145 6.72 4.92 -13.05
C LYS A 145 5.22 5.16 -12.91
N ALA A 146 4.43 4.09 -12.91
CA ALA A 146 3.00 4.12 -12.65
C ALA A 146 2.74 3.74 -11.19
N GLN A 147 2.50 4.74 -10.33
CA GLN A 147 2.14 4.50 -8.93
C GLN A 147 0.72 3.93 -8.83
N VAL A 148 0.59 2.80 -8.14
CA VAL A 148 -0.68 2.10 -7.92
C VAL A 148 -1.28 2.47 -6.57
N LEU A 149 -0.45 2.46 -5.53
CA LEU A 149 -0.83 2.74 -4.15
C LEU A 149 0.35 3.37 -3.43
N GLY A 150 0.11 4.32 -2.52
CA GLY A 150 1.18 4.95 -1.76
C GLY A 150 0.69 5.96 -0.75
N GLN A 151 1.57 6.33 0.17
CA GLN A 151 1.36 7.45 1.10
C GLN A 151 2.12 8.67 0.59
N ARG A 152 1.38 9.60 -0.02
CA ARG A 152 1.94 10.82 -0.60
C ARG A 152 2.47 11.76 0.48
N THR A 153 3.60 12.38 0.18
CA THR A 153 4.20 13.50 0.92
C THR A 153 4.35 14.70 -0.01
N ALA A 154 4.77 15.84 0.51
CA ALA A 154 5.05 17.03 -0.29
C ALA A 154 6.13 16.82 -1.37
N THR A 155 7.02 15.84 -1.18
CA THR A 155 8.20 15.62 -2.03
C THR A 155 8.31 14.19 -2.56
N GLY A 156 7.19 13.46 -2.62
CA GLY A 156 7.16 12.10 -3.12
C GLY A 156 6.14 11.26 -2.35
N SER A 157 6.55 10.05 -1.97
CA SER A 157 5.77 9.13 -1.15
C SER A 157 6.69 8.52 -0.11
N SER A 158 6.23 8.42 1.13
CA SER A 158 7.03 7.77 2.19
C SER A 158 7.14 6.27 1.95
N TRP A 159 6.08 5.67 1.41
CA TRP A 159 6.08 4.37 0.77
C TRP A 159 5.17 4.38 -0.47
N SER A 160 5.42 3.46 -1.39
CA SER A 160 4.69 3.30 -2.63
C SER A 160 4.81 1.87 -3.15
N LEU A 161 3.78 1.44 -3.88
CA LEU A 161 3.76 0.31 -4.78
C LEU A 161 3.60 0.85 -6.21
N TRP A 162 4.49 0.48 -7.13
CA TRP A 162 4.46 0.99 -8.51
C TRP A 162 5.01 0.00 -9.54
N PHE A 163 4.64 0.20 -10.79
CA PHE A 163 5.28 -0.41 -11.95
C PHE A 163 6.32 0.54 -12.54
N GLU A 164 7.51 0.06 -12.89
CA GLU A 164 8.50 0.81 -13.68
C GLU A 164 8.72 0.15 -15.04
N LYS A 165 8.50 0.90 -16.13
CA LYS A 165 8.82 0.45 -17.48
C LYS A 165 10.34 0.47 -17.69
N THR A 166 10.93 -0.70 -17.91
CA THR A 166 12.39 -0.82 -18.11
C THR A 166 12.78 -0.88 -19.57
N GLY A 167 11.86 -1.27 -20.46
CA GLY A 167 12.17 -1.43 -21.87
C GLY A 167 11.01 -1.94 -22.70
N THR A 168 11.36 -2.54 -23.83
CA THR A 168 10.48 -3.32 -24.69
C THR A 168 11.21 -4.59 -25.13
N LYS A 169 10.46 -5.62 -25.52
CA LYS A 169 10.99 -6.83 -26.18
C LYS A 169 10.08 -7.23 -27.35
N GLN A 170 10.59 -8.10 -28.21
CA GLN A 170 9.78 -8.74 -29.24
C GLN A 170 9.22 -10.05 -28.67
N GLU A 171 7.93 -10.30 -28.89
CA GLU A 171 7.27 -11.58 -28.61
C GLU A 171 6.59 -12.07 -29.89
N GLU A 172 6.39 -13.37 -30.01
CA GLU A 172 5.62 -13.95 -31.11
C GLU A 172 4.16 -13.51 -31.00
N GLU A 173 3.55 -13.19 -32.14
CA GLU A 173 2.12 -12.88 -32.22
C GLU A 173 1.33 -14.18 -32.32
N PHE A 174 0.29 -14.31 -31.51
CA PHE A 174 -0.63 -15.45 -31.55
C PHE A 174 -2.01 -14.97 -32.01
N ASP A 175 -2.69 -15.79 -32.81
CA ASP A 175 -4.07 -15.52 -33.24
C ASP A 175 -5.08 -15.84 -32.13
N GLU A 176 -6.38 -15.65 -32.43
CA GLU A 176 -7.47 -15.93 -31.48
C GLU A 176 -7.60 -17.39 -31.05
N ASN A 177 -6.99 -18.32 -31.78
CA ASN A 177 -6.95 -19.76 -31.47
C ASN A 177 -5.69 -20.14 -30.67
N GLY A 178 -4.76 -19.20 -30.47
CA GLY A 178 -3.49 -19.44 -29.81
C GLY A 178 -2.42 -20.04 -30.71
N ASP A 179 -2.59 -19.95 -32.04
CA ASP A 179 -1.60 -20.40 -33.01
C ASP A 179 -0.65 -19.23 -33.39
N PRO A 180 0.67 -19.47 -33.56
CA PRO A 180 1.60 -18.43 -33.98
C PRO A 180 1.23 -17.86 -35.36
N VAL A 181 1.19 -16.54 -35.46
CA VAL A 181 0.96 -15.84 -36.73
C VAL A 181 2.24 -15.91 -37.57
N ILE A 182 2.09 -16.29 -38.82
CA ILE A 182 3.20 -16.36 -39.79
C ILE A 182 3.14 -15.13 -40.72
N ASP A 183 4.28 -14.51 -40.97
CA ASP A 183 4.40 -13.38 -41.89
C ASP A 183 4.43 -13.82 -43.37
N GLU A 184 4.48 -12.85 -44.29
CA GLU A 184 4.50 -13.12 -45.73
C GLU A 184 5.73 -13.90 -46.21
N ASN A 185 6.79 -13.98 -45.40
CA ASN A 185 8.04 -14.66 -45.69
C ASN A 185 8.08 -16.09 -45.13
N GLY A 186 7.09 -16.48 -44.33
CA GLY A 186 7.06 -17.78 -43.66
C GLY A 186 7.71 -17.78 -42.28
N ASP A 187 8.09 -16.63 -41.74
CA ASP A 187 8.67 -16.48 -40.41
C ASP A 187 7.59 -16.15 -39.36
N PHE A 188 7.84 -16.43 -38.08
CA PHE A 188 6.92 -16.02 -37.02
C PHE A 188 6.85 -14.50 -36.94
N LYS A 189 5.64 -13.97 -37.05
CA LYS A 189 5.38 -12.55 -36.87
C LYS A 189 5.58 -12.19 -35.40
N THR A 190 6.31 -11.11 -35.15
CA THR A 190 6.57 -10.62 -33.79
C THR A 190 5.89 -9.29 -33.52
N ILE A 191 5.42 -9.12 -32.28
CA ILE A 191 4.92 -7.87 -31.74
C ILE A 191 5.90 -7.29 -30.72
N THR A 192 5.91 -5.96 -30.62
CA THR A 192 6.67 -5.26 -29.57
C THR A 192 5.82 -5.12 -28.32
N VAL A 193 6.29 -5.65 -27.19
CA VAL A 193 5.62 -5.55 -25.89
C VAL A 193 6.47 -4.74 -24.91
N PRO A 194 5.87 -3.96 -24.00
CA PRO A 194 6.62 -3.28 -22.95
C PRO A 194 7.04 -4.27 -21.88
N VAL A 195 8.20 -4.03 -21.27
CA VAL A 195 8.66 -4.79 -20.10
C VAL A 195 8.93 -3.86 -18.94
N GLY A 196 8.77 -4.40 -17.73
CA GLY A 196 8.96 -3.65 -16.51
C GLY A 196 9.09 -4.52 -15.27
N ARG A 197 9.10 -3.85 -14.12
CA ARG A 197 9.20 -4.46 -12.80
C ARG A 197 8.21 -3.82 -11.84
N TRP A 198 7.72 -4.61 -10.91
CA TRP A 198 6.99 -4.12 -9.75
C TRP A 198 7.97 -3.69 -8.67
N HIS A 199 7.65 -2.62 -7.96
CA HIS A 199 8.48 -2.08 -6.90
C HIS A 199 7.65 -1.77 -5.66
N PHE A 200 8.26 -1.97 -4.48
CA PHE A 200 7.73 -1.51 -3.20
C PHE A 200 8.83 -0.80 -2.40
N GLY A 201 8.55 0.40 -1.91
CA GLY A 201 9.49 1.18 -1.11
C GLY A 201 9.24 2.68 -1.17
N ARG A 202 10.28 3.47 -0.88
CA ARG A 202 10.21 4.93 -0.90
C ARG A 202 10.38 5.45 -2.33
N LEU A 203 9.59 6.46 -2.70
CA LEU A 203 9.67 7.09 -4.03
C LEU A 203 9.64 8.61 -3.89
N THR A 204 10.74 9.28 -4.22
CA THR A 204 10.84 10.75 -4.19
C THR A 204 10.29 11.36 -5.48
N ALA A 205 10.01 12.68 -5.46
CA ALA A 205 9.43 13.40 -6.58
C ALA A 205 10.33 13.43 -7.84
N ASP A 206 11.65 13.28 -7.67
CA ASP A 206 12.61 13.14 -8.77
C ASP A 206 12.69 11.71 -9.35
N GLY A 207 11.87 10.78 -8.83
CA GLY A 207 11.83 9.39 -9.27
C GLY A 207 12.92 8.50 -8.69
N SER A 208 13.74 9.01 -7.76
CA SER A 208 14.69 8.21 -6.98
C SER A 208 14.04 7.59 -5.74
N GLY A 209 14.79 6.76 -4.99
CA GLY A 209 14.32 6.14 -3.77
C GLY A 209 14.85 4.73 -3.55
N ALA A 210 14.67 4.22 -2.33
CA ALA A 210 15.03 2.86 -1.96
C ALA A 210 13.80 1.94 -2.11
N SER A 211 13.94 0.86 -2.86
CA SER A 211 12.87 -0.11 -3.06
C SER A 211 13.40 -1.52 -3.24
N VAL A 212 12.53 -2.49 -2.95
CA VAL A 212 12.66 -3.84 -3.48
C VAL A 212 11.89 -3.92 -4.81
N GLN A 213 12.33 -4.81 -5.69
CA GLN A 213 11.70 -5.03 -6.99
C GLN A 213 11.34 -6.49 -7.20
N SER A 214 10.38 -6.78 -8.09
CA SER A 214 10.07 -8.14 -8.48
C SER A 214 11.28 -8.84 -9.10
N MET A 215 11.44 -10.13 -8.81
CA MET A 215 12.52 -10.94 -9.41
C MET A 215 12.28 -11.11 -10.92
N GLU A 216 11.05 -11.41 -11.27
CA GLU A 216 10.60 -11.62 -12.65
C GLU A 216 10.06 -10.33 -13.28
N GLU A 217 10.01 -10.33 -14.61
CA GLU A 217 9.29 -9.32 -15.39
C GLU A 217 7.84 -9.25 -14.92
N ALA A 218 7.36 -8.03 -14.73
CA ALA A 218 5.95 -7.82 -14.45
C ALA A 218 5.13 -8.21 -15.68
N LEU A 219 4.10 -9.04 -15.47
CA LEU A 219 3.11 -9.34 -16.50
C LEU A 219 2.34 -8.07 -16.83
N VAL A 220 2.23 -7.77 -18.13
CA VAL A 220 1.41 -6.68 -18.66
C VAL A 220 0.10 -7.26 -19.19
N ASP A 221 -0.96 -6.46 -19.22
CA ASP A 221 -2.31 -6.87 -19.63
C ASP A 221 -2.90 -8.04 -18.84
N THR A 222 -2.30 -8.35 -17.68
CA THR A 222 -2.71 -9.41 -16.76
C THR A 222 -2.83 -8.83 -15.36
N GLU A 223 -3.93 -9.14 -14.68
CA GLU A 223 -4.12 -8.73 -13.30
C GLU A 223 -3.10 -9.43 -12.39
N THR A 224 -2.40 -8.63 -11.58
CA THR A 224 -1.38 -9.10 -10.65
C THR A 224 -1.73 -8.64 -9.24
N ARG A 225 -1.75 -9.58 -8.29
CA ARG A 225 -1.82 -9.26 -6.86
C ARG A 225 -0.42 -8.99 -6.32
N LEU A 226 -0.25 -7.81 -5.74
CA LEU A 226 1.00 -7.31 -5.19
C LEU A 226 0.85 -7.12 -3.70
N THR A 227 1.81 -7.62 -2.92
CA THR A 227 1.85 -7.43 -1.47
C THR A 227 3.20 -6.83 -1.09
N GLY A 228 3.16 -5.62 -0.53
CA GLY A 228 4.32 -4.94 0.05
C GLY A 228 4.32 -5.13 1.56
N VAL A 229 5.45 -5.59 2.11
CA VAL A 229 5.66 -5.74 3.55
C VAL A 229 6.81 -4.84 3.95
N TYR A 230 6.55 -3.92 4.86
CA TYR A 230 7.59 -3.15 5.54
C TYR A 230 7.73 -3.69 6.96
N ASN A 231 8.97 -4.05 7.31
CA ASN A 231 9.31 -4.57 8.63
C ASN A 231 10.34 -3.62 9.26
N ALA A 232 9.94 -2.89 10.30
CA ALA A 232 10.71 -1.83 10.95
C ALA A 232 11.79 -2.37 11.90
#